data_AF-A0A081XKV0-F1
#
_entry.id   AF-A0A081XKV0-F1
#
_cell.length_a   1.000
_cell.length_b   1.000
_cell.length_c   1.000
_cell.angle_alpha   90.00
_cell.angle_beta   90.00
_cell.angle_gamma   90.00
#
_symmetry.space_group_name_H-M   'P 1'
#
loop_
_entity.id
_entity.type
_entity.pdbx_description
1 polymer ?
#
loop_
_entity_poly.entity_id
_entity_poly.type
_entity_poly.pdbx_seq_one_letter_code
_entity_poly.pdbx_strand_id
1 'polypeptide(L)'
;MIDHADDLASVHAATERLLTAVGALDNAAVTQSSRLPGWSRGHVLAHLARNADALVNVLEGRPMYVSGEARDADIERGAPRPLDAHLADLRESAERFRAVGAAPADWSRTVELRNGVTDRAERVPFRRWVEVELHHVDLGIGYELEDLPAGFTEREIDFLAARFAGHRNVPATTLTTVDGRTWTTGGGADGGPVAVEGTPAQLLGWLAGRRDGSGLAVKGGGLPSLPPL
;
A
#
# COMPACT_ATOMS: atom_id res chain seq x y z
N MET A 1 2.07 6.77 18.48
CA MET A 1 0.94 5.94 18.97
C MET A 1 0.07 5.67 17.76
N ILE A 2 -0.41 4.43 17.56
CA ILE A 2 -1.33 4.14 16.45
C ILE A 2 -2.68 4.76 16.81
N ASP A 3 -3.20 5.62 15.93
CA ASP A 3 -4.52 6.22 16.07
C ASP A 3 -5.38 5.75 14.88
N HIS A 4 -6.20 4.73 15.14
CA HIS A 4 -7.04 4.12 14.11
C HIS A 4 -8.12 5.09 13.60
N ALA A 5 -8.57 6.06 14.42
CA ALA A 5 -9.58 7.03 14.03
C ALA A 5 -8.99 8.07 13.05
N ASP A 6 -7.79 8.58 13.36
CA ASP A 6 -7.06 9.45 12.44
C ASP A 6 -6.68 8.72 11.14
N ASP A 7 -6.33 7.43 11.23
CA ASP A 7 -6.07 6.60 10.05
C ASP A 7 -7.34 6.40 9.21
N LEU A 8 -8.51 6.19 9.81
CA LEU A 8 -9.78 6.12 9.08
C LEU A 8 -10.12 7.43 8.37
N ALA A 9 -9.88 8.58 9.02
CA ALA A 9 -10.03 9.89 8.40
C ALA A 9 -9.07 10.06 7.21
N SER A 10 -7.84 9.58 7.34
CA SER A 10 -6.82 9.60 6.29
C SER A 10 -7.19 8.71 5.10
N VAL A 11 -7.72 7.50 5.35
CA VAL A 11 -8.28 6.60 4.32
C VAL A 11 -9.41 7.28 3.56
N HIS A 12 -10.32 7.97 4.27
CA HIS A 12 -11.43 8.67 3.64
C HIS A 12 -10.91 9.79 2.71
N ALA A 13 -10.01 10.64 3.20
CA ALA A 13 -9.42 11.71 2.40
C ALA A 13 -8.67 11.19 1.16
N ALA A 14 -7.90 10.10 1.32
CA ALA A 14 -7.20 9.45 0.21
C ALA A 14 -8.18 8.85 -0.82
N THR A 15 -9.29 8.26 -0.35
CA THR A 15 -10.32 7.68 -1.20
C THR A 15 -11.07 8.75 -2.00
N GLU A 16 -11.43 9.88 -1.39
CA GLU A 16 -12.09 10.99 -2.11
C GLU A 16 -11.18 11.57 -3.19
N ARG A 17 -9.87 11.70 -2.91
CA ARG A 17 -8.87 12.12 -3.91
C ARG A 17 -8.77 11.12 -5.06
N LEU A 18 -8.71 9.82 -4.76
CA LEU A 18 -8.72 8.75 -5.76
C LEU A 18 -10.00 8.80 -6.63
N LEU A 19 -11.18 8.89 -6.02
CA LEU A 19 -12.46 8.94 -6.72
C LEU A 19 -12.57 10.15 -7.64
N THR A 20 -12.05 11.30 -7.20
CA THR A 20 -11.99 12.53 -8.02
C THR A 20 -11.11 12.33 -9.25
N ALA A 21 -9.90 11.79 -9.07
CA ALA A 21 -8.96 11.56 -10.17
C ALA A 21 -9.46 10.49 -11.15
N VAL A 22 -9.98 9.36 -10.64
CA VAL A 22 -10.56 8.28 -11.45
C VAL A 22 -11.82 8.74 -12.17
N GLY A 23 -12.61 9.63 -11.57
CA GLY A 23 -13.81 10.21 -12.18
C GLY A 23 -13.55 11.07 -13.42
N ALA A 24 -12.32 11.50 -13.65
CA ALA A 24 -11.92 12.25 -14.84
C ALA A 24 -11.49 11.34 -16.02
N LEU A 25 -11.42 10.02 -15.81
CA LEU A 25 -11.06 9.07 -16.86
C LEU A 25 -12.25 8.78 -17.79
N ASP A 26 -12.00 8.05 -18.86
CA ASP A 26 -13.02 7.42 -19.69
C ASP A 26 -12.89 5.89 -19.67
N ASN A 27 -13.85 5.20 -20.29
CA ASN A 27 -13.83 3.74 -20.37
C ASN A 27 -12.59 3.20 -21.11
N ALA A 28 -12.03 3.95 -22.07
CA ALA A 28 -10.83 3.52 -22.77
C ALA A 28 -9.61 3.54 -21.84
N ALA A 29 -9.45 4.59 -21.03
CA ALA A 29 -8.38 4.74 -20.05
C ALA A 29 -8.39 3.63 -18.99
N VAL A 30 -9.55 3.13 -18.59
CA VAL A 30 -9.69 1.98 -17.66
C VAL A 30 -9.04 0.71 -18.22
N THR A 31 -9.11 0.51 -19.54
CA THR A 31 -8.54 -0.69 -20.20
C THR A 31 -7.02 -0.61 -20.41
N GLN A 32 -6.44 0.59 -20.34
CA GLN A 32 -4.99 0.77 -20.51
C GLN A 32 -4.21 0.16 -19.33
N SER A 33 -2.93 -0.15 -19.60
CA SER A 33 -2.01 -0.65 -18.59
C SER A 33 -1.86 0.33 -17.42
N SER A 34 -1.85 -0.22 -16.21
CA SER A 34 -1.32 0.44 -15.02
C SER A 34 0.22 0.31 -14.99
N ARG A 35 0.85 0.81 -13.92
CA ARG A 35 2.28 0.60 -13.67
C ARG A 35 2.59 -0.80 -13.12
N LEU A 36 1.58 -1.54 -12.64
CA LEU A 36 1.76 -2.91 -12.19
C LEU A 36 1.83 -3.86 -13.40
N PRO A 37 2.87 -4.70 -13.50
CA PRO A 37 3.01 -5.64 -14.60
C PRO A 37 1.78 -6.53 -14.78
N GLY A 38 1.24 -6.57 -16.00
CA GLY A 38 0.09 -7.40 -16.35
C GLY A 38 -1.28 -6.84 -15.91
N TRP A 39 -1.34 -5.74 -15.16
CA TRP A 39 -2.60 -5.18 -14.67
C TRP A 39 -3.01 -3.94 -15.48
N SER A 40 -4.26 -3.92 -15.97
CA SER A 40 -4.89 -2.68 -16.42
C SER A 40 -5.28 -1.80 -15.24
N ARG A 41 -5.62 -0.53 -15.50
CA ARG A 41 -6.21 0.33 -14.46
C ARG A 41 -7.48 -0.28 -13.88
N GLY A 42 -8.31 -0.91 -14.70
CA GLY A 42 -9.48 -1.68 -14.24
C GLY A 42 -9.15 -2.78 -13.23
N HIS A 43 -8.01 -3.48 -13.37
CA HIS A 43 -7.58 -4.46 -12.37
C HIS A 43 -7.24 -3.79 -11.03
N VAL A 44 -6.54 -2.66 -11.07
CA VAL A 44 -6.20 -1.89 -9.86
C VAL A 44 -7.47 -1.39 -9.15
N LEU A 45 -8.44 -0.85 -9.89
CA LEU A 45 -9.71 -0.37 -9.33
C LEU A 45 -10.54 -1.52 -8.75
N ALA A 46 -10.64 -2.65 -9.45
CA ALA A 46 -11.31 -3.84 -8.94
C ALA A 46 -10.63 -4.37 -7.67
N HIS A 47 -9.30 -4.45 -7.65
CA HIS A 47 -8.52 -4.84 -6.48
C HIS A 47 -8.79 -3.92 -5.29
N LEU A 48 -8.78 -2.60 -5.49
CA LEU A 48 -9.05 -1.65 -4.41
C LEU A 48 -10.44 -1.83 -3.80
N ALA A 49 -11.46 -2.14 -4.59
CA ALA A 49 -12.79 -2.46 -4.07
C ALA A 49 -12.78 -3.79 -3.29
N ARG A 50 -12.19 -4.85 -3.86
CA ARG A 50 -12.10 -6.17 -3.20
C ARG A 50 -11.25 -6.13 -1.92
N ASN A 51 -10.21 -5.31 -1.86
CA ASN A 51 -9.39 -5.10 -0.67
C ASN A 51 -10.22 -4.45 0.46
N ALA A 52 -11.08 -3.46 0.16
CA ALA A 52 -11.96 -2.88 1.18
C ALA A 52 -12.94 -3.93 1.74
N ASP A 53 -13.57 -4.72 0.87
CA ASP A 53 -14.46 -5.83 1.27
C ASP A 53 -13.73 -6.84 2.16
N ALA A 54 -12.49 -7.16 1.79
CA ALA A 54 -11.65 -8.09 2.51
C ALA A 54 -11.27 -7.57 3.90
N LEU A 55 -10.96 -6.27 4.04
CA LEU A 55 -10.64 -5.68 5.34
C LEU A 55 -11.90 -5.51 6.21
N VAL A 56 -13.09 -5.32 5.63
CA VAL A 56 -14.35 -5.47 6.35
C VAL A 56 -14.48 -6.87 6.94
N ASN A 57 -14.21 -7.92 6.18
CA ASN A 57 -14.23 -9.30 6.69
C ASN A 57 -13.29 -9.47 7.90
N VAL A 58 -12.06 -8.97 7.80
CA VAL A 58 -11.06 -9.02 8.88
C VAL A 58 -11.58 -8.34 10.15
N LEU A 59 -12.15 -7.15 10.02
CA LEU A 59 -12.69 -6.38 11.16
C LEU A 59 -13.93 -7.04 11.77
N GLU A 60 -14.67 -7.84 11.01
CA GLU A 60 -15.80 -8.64 11.48
C GLU A 60 -15.41 -10.06 11.95
N GLY A 61 -14.12 -10.40 11.94
CA GLY A 61 -13.62 -11.71 12.39
C GLY A 61 -13.84 -12.85 11.40
N ARG A 62 -14.02 -12.53 10.12
CA ARG A 62 -14.13 -13.49 9.01
C ARG A 62 -12.80 -13.57 8.24
N PRO A 63 -12.53 -14.67 7.52
CA PRO A 63 -11.36 -14.75 6.65
C PRO A 63 -11.30 -13.58 5.67
N MET A 64 -10.10 -13.01 5.48
CA MET A 64 -9.89 -11.86 4.58
C MET A 64 -10.40 -12.15 3.16
N TYR A 65 -10.09 -13.33 2.63
CA TYR A 65 -10.63 -13.86 1.38
C TYR A 65 -11.08 -15.31 1.58
N VAL A 66 -12.02 -15.78 0.75
CA VAL A 66 -12.42 -17.19 0.71
C VAL A 66 -11.23 -18.08 0.32
N SER A 67 -10.48 -17.65 -0.70
CA SER A 67 -9.20 -18.22 -1.10
C SER A 67 -8.41 -17.20 -1.95
N GLY A 68 -7.14 -17.51 -2.26
CA GLY A 68 -6.37 -16.69 -3.20
C GLY A 68 -6.96 -16.69 -4.61
N GLU A 69 -7.41 -17.86 -5.06
CA GLU A 69 -8.01 -18.05 -6.38
C GLU A 69 -9.34 -17.30 -6.51
N ALA A 70 -10.16 -17.28 -5.44
CA ALA A 70 -11.41 -16.52 -5.43
C ALA A 70 -11.16 -15.02 -5.53
N ARG A 71 -10.16 -14.50 -4.81
CA ARG A 71 -9.74 -13.11 -4.91
C ARG A 71 -9.31 -12.77 -6.33
N ASP A 72 -8.43 -13.60 -6.92
CA ASP A 72 -7.87 -13.31 -8.24
C ASP A 72 -8.97 -13.39 -9.32
N ALA A 73 -9.87 -14.37 -9.25
CA ALA A 73 -11.03 -14.47 -10.13
C ALA A 73 -12.01 -13.28 -10.00
N ASP A 74 -12.16 -12.72 -8.80
CA ASP A 74 -12.96 -11.53 -8.56
C ASP A 74 -12.35 -10.28 -9.20
N ILE A 75 -11.03 -10.13 -9.15
CA ILE A 75 -10.30 -9.04 -9.80
C ILE A 75 -10.39 -9.17 -11.32
N GLU A 76 -10.10 -10.34 -11.88
CA GLU A 76 -10.16 -10.60 -13.33
C GLU A 76 -11.57 -10.33 -13.89
N ARG A 77 -12.61 -10.77 -13.19
CA ARG A 77 -14.00 -10.51 -13.58
C ARG A 77 -14.38 -9.03 -13.45
N GLY A 78 -13.82 -8.32 -12.47
CA GLY A 78 -14.09 -6.91 -12.21
C GLY A 78 -13.37 -5.97 -13.18
N ALA A 79 -12.16 -6.32 -13.61
CA ALA A 79 -11.30 -5.48 -14.42
C ALA A 79 -11.93 -4.89 -15.69
N PRO A 80 -12.69 -5.65 -16.53
CA PRO A 80 -13.25 -5.13 -17.77
C PRO A 80 -14.53 -4.30 -17.60
N ARG A 81 -14.99 -4.06 -16.36
CA ARG A 81 -16.18 -3.24 -16.11
C ARG A 81 -16.01 -1.80 -16.59
N PRO A 82 -17.10 -1.12 -16.99
CA PRO A 82 -17.05 0.30 -17.31
C PRO A 82 -16.71 1.15 -16.08
N LEU A 83 -16.24 2.37 -16.32
CA LEU A 83 -15.76 3.31 -15.31
C LEU A 83 -16.81 3.63 -14.25
N ASP A 84 -18.07 3.81 -14.66
CA ASP A 84 -19.18 4.10 -13.75
C ASP A 84 -19.39 2.97 -12.73
N ALA A 85 -19.29 1.72 -13.18
CA ALA A 85 -19.35 0.54 -12.31
C ALA A 85 -18.15 0.47 -11.35
N HIS A 86 -16.93 0.82 -11.79
CA HIS A 86 -15.76 0.91 -10.90
C HIS A 86 -15.94 2.01 -9.85
N LEU A 87 -16.41 3.20 -10.23
CA LEU A 87 -16.65 4.31 -9.31
C LEU A 87 -17.74 3.98 -8.29
N ALA A 88 -18.81 3.30 -8.70
CA ALA A 88 -19.84 2.82 -7.79
C ALA A 88 -19.27 1.80 -6.78
N ASP A 89 -18.55 0.79 -7.28
CA ASP A 89 -17.98 -0.27 -6.43
C ASP A 89 -16.94 0.29 -5.44
N LEU A 90 -16.09 1.23 -5.87
CA LEU A 90 -15.13 1.91 -4.99
C LEU A 90 -15.83 2.71 -3.87
N ARG A 91 -16.89 3.47 -4.20
CA ARG A 91 -17.66 4.23 -3.20
C ARG A 91 -18.33 3.31 -2.20
N GLU A 92 -19.03 2.28 -2.69
CA GLU A 92 -19.78 1.35 -1.85
C GLU A 92 -18.87 0.53 -0.94
N SER A 93 -17.75 0.02 -1.46
CA SER A 93 -16.78 -0.73 -0.67
C SER A 93 -16.05 0.14 0.35
N ALA A 94 -15.67 1.37 -0.02
CA ALA A 94 -15.07 2.33 0.92
C ALA A 94 -16.05 2.73 2.04
N GLU A 95 -17.33 2.95 1.71
CA GLU A 95 -18.35 3.29 2.70
C GLU A 95 -18.59 2.11 3.67
N ARG A 96 -18.63 0.87 3.17
CA ARG A 96 -18.72 -0.32 4.04
C ARG A 96 -17.52 -0.43 4.97
N PHE A 97 -16.31 -0.21 4.47
CA PHE A 97 -15.11 -0.19 5.31
C PHE A 97 -15.16 0.92 6.37
N ARG A 98 -15.57 2.14 5.98
CA ARG A 98 -15.71 3.28 6.90
C ARG A 98 -16.75 3.00 7.98
N ALA A 99 -17.90 2.43 7.62
CA ALA A 99 -18.97 2.11 8.56
C ALA A 99 -18.52 1.09 9.62
N VAL A 100 -17.85 0.01 9.20
CA VAL A 100 -17.30 -0.99 10.12
C VAL A 100 -16.17 -0.39 10.97
N GLY A 101 -15.30 0.43 10.39
CA GLY A 101 -14.24 1.11 11.11
C GLY A 101 -14.70 2.16 12.12
N ALA A 102 -15.87 2.76 11.92
CA ALA A 102 -16.44 3.73 12.87
C ALA A 102 -17.22 3.07 14.01
N ALA A 103 -17.53 1.77 13.91
CA ALA A 103 -18.29 1.07 14.94
C ALA A 103 -17.43 0.81 16.19
N PRO A 104 -18.02 0.87 17.40
CA PRO A 104 -17.32 0.44 18.62
C PRO A 104 -16.88 -1.02 18.54
N ALA A 105 -15.59 -1.26 18.76
CA ALA A 105 -15.00 -2.59 18.73
C ALA A 105 -13.79 -2.67 19.67
N ASP A 106 -13.34 -3.89 19.96
CA ASP A 106 -12.02 -4.10 20.57
C ASP A 106 -10.94 -3.95 19.50
N TRP A 107 -10.36 -2.76 19.42
CA TRP A 107 -9.28 -2.42 18.48
C TRP A 107 -7.92 -3.02 18.85
N SER A 108 -7.79 -3.53 20.08
CA SER A 108 -6.54 -4.15 20.56
C SER A 108 -6.42 -5.63 20.18
N ARG A 109 -7.54 -6.25 19.76
CA ARG A 109 -7.59 -7.68 19.40
C ARG A 109 -6.69 -8.01 18.22
N THR A 110 -6.17 -9.22 18.22
CA THR A 110 -5.46 -9.78 17.07
C THR A 110 -6.45 -10.11 15.96
N VAL A 111 -6.05 -9.78 14.73
CA VAL A 111 -6.73 -10.14 13.48
C VAL A 111 -5.79 -10.93 12.59
N GLU A 112 -6.35 -11.76 11.71
CA GLU A 112 -5.60 -12.47 10.68
C GLU A 112 -5.87 -11.82 9.32
N LEU A 113 -4.80 -11.54 8.59
CA LEU A 113 -4.78 -11.03 7.23
C LEU A 113 -4.51 -12.19 6.25
N ARG A 114 -4.03 -11.89 5.05
CA ARG A 114 -3.65 -12.90 4.06
C ARG A 114 -2.43 -13.71 4.51
N ASN A 115 -2.36 -14.98 4.11
CA ASN A 115 -1.21 -15.88 4.28
C ASN A 115 -0.78 -16.10 5.75
N GLY A 116 -1.73 -16.08 6.69
CA GLY A 116 -1.46 -16.30 8.12
C GLY A 116 -0.73 -15.14 8.80
N VAL A 117 -0.58 -14.00 8.13
CA VAL A 117 -0.05 -12.77 8.74
C VAL A 117 -1.06 -12.27 9.77
N THR A 118 -0.64 -12.11 11.02
CA THR A 118 -1.48 -11.52 12.07
C THR A 118 -1.09 -10.07 12.36
N ASP A 119 -2.05 -9.27 12.81
CA ASP A 119 -1.83 -7.89 13.22
C ASP A 119 -2.82 -7.49 14.33
N ARG A 120 -2.69 -6.29 14.89
CA ARG A 120 -3.73 -5.70 15.75
C ARG A 120 -4.78 -5.01 14.89
N ALA A 121 -6.06 -5.10 15.29
CA ALA A 121 -7.16 -4.50 14.53
C ALA A 121 -6.96 -2.98 14.31
N GLU A 122 -6.40 -2.26 15.30
CA GLU A 122 -6.08 -0.83 15.20
C GLU A 122 -5.12 -0.46 14.04
N ARG A 123 -4.42 -1.44 13.46
CA ARG A 123 -3.48 -1.24 12.34
C ARG A 123 -4.11 -1.45 10.96
N VAL A 124 -5.32 -2.01 10.91
CA VAL A 124 -6.04 -2.27 9.65
C VAL A 124 -6.34 -0.99 8.87
N PRO A 125 -6.77 0.13 9.49
CA PRO A 125 -6.96 1.39 8.78
C PRO A 125 -5.69 1.90 8.10
N PHE A 126 -4.54 1.85 8.77
CA PHE A 126 -3.27 2.21 8.13
C PHE A 126 -2.96 1.31 6.92
N ARG A 127 -3.18 -0.01 7.02
CA ARG A 127 -3.00 -0.93 5.88
C ARG A 127 -3.92 -0.58 4.71
N ARG A 128 -5.17 -0.19 4.99
CA ARG A 128 -6.07 0.30 3.93
C ARG A 128 -5.56 1.59 3.31
N TRP A 129 -5.01 2.50 4.12
CA TRP A 129 -4.46 3.75 3.62
C TRP A 129 -3.30 3.51 2.64
N VAL A 130 -2.40 2.58 2.98
CA VAL A 130 -1.28 2.15 2.12
C VAL A 130 -1.78 1.65 0.77
N GLU A 131 -2.81 0.80 0.77
CA GLU A 131 -3.40 0.28 -0.47
C GLU A 131 -3.94 1.42 -1.35
N VAL A 132 -4.69 2.37 -0.78
CA VAL A 132 -5.28 3.47 -1.56
C VAL A 132 -4.21 4.39 -2.13
N GLU A 133 -3.24 4.83 -1.32
CA GLU A 133 -2.22 5.79 -1.75
C GLU A 133 -1.27 5.20 -2.79
N LEU A 134 -0.71 4.02 -2.53
CA LEU A 134 0.26 3.41 -3.43
C LEU A 134 -0.39 2.94 -4.72
N HIS A 135 -1.62 2.42 -4.67
CA HIS A 135 -2.31 2.04 -5.90
C HIS A 135 -2.86 3.22 -6.69
N HIS A 136 -3.08 4.38 -6.06
CA HIS A 136 -3.33 5.61 -6.82
C HIS A 136 -2.10 5.98 -7.66
N VAL A 137 -0.89 5.84 -7.10
CA VAL A 137 0.36 5.99 -7.88
C VAL A 137 0.46 4.93 -8.98
N ASP A 138 0.09 3.69 -8.68
CA ASP A 138 0.17 2.58 -9.63
C ASP A 138 -0.79 2.74 -10.83
N LEU A 139 -1.88 3.50 -10.68
CA LEU A 139 -2.77 3.81 -11.81
C LEU A 139 -2.04 4.57 -12.94
N GLY A 140 -0.97 5.32 -12.63
CA GLY A 140 -0.21 6.07 -13.63
C GLY A 140 -1.08 7.10 -14.36
N ILE A 141 -1.85 7.87 -13.59
CA ILE A 141 -2.79 8.90 -14.07
C ILE A 141 -2.41 10.31 -13.59
N GLY A 142 -1.14 10.52 -13.25
CA GLY A 142 -0.59 11.82 -12.84
C GLY A 142 -0.51 12.07 -11.33
N TYR A 143 -0.81 11.05 -10.50
CA TYR A 143 -0.51 11.05 -9.07
C TYR A 143 0.78 10.26 -8.83
N GLU A 144 1.78 10.87 -8.22
CA GLU A 144 3.13 10.35 -8.05
C GLU A 144 3.52 10.16 -6.58
N LEU A 145 4.65 9.50 -6.33
CA LEU A 145 5.18 9.31 -4.97
C LEU A 145 5.49 10.65 -4.28
N GLU A 146 5.80 11.69 -5.05
CA GLU A 146 6.00 13.06 -4.58
C GLU A 146 4.71 13.73 -4.09
N ASP A 147 3.53 13.25 -4.51
CA ASP A 147 2.22 13.80 -4.11
C ASP A 147 1.69 13.19 -2.81
N LEU A 148 2.37 12.16 -2.29
CA LEU A 148 1.98 11.48 -1.07
C LEU A 148 2.08 12.42 0.14
N PRO A 149 1.10 12.38 1.08
CA PRO A 149 1.19 13.16 2.31
C PRO A 149 2.47 12.85 3.09
N ALA A 150 3.21 13.86 3.55
CA ALA A 150 4.50 13.66 4.22
C ALA A 150 4.42 12.71 5.43
N GLY A 151 3.35 12.81 6.23
CA GLY A 151 3.12 11.92 7.38
C GLY A 151 2.79 10.48 6.97
N PHE A 152 2.16 10.27 5.82
CA PHE A 152 1.99 8.92 5.24
C PHE A 152 3.33 8.35 4.82
N THR A 153 4.10 9.12 4.03
CA THR A 153 5.39 8.69 3.49
C THR A 153 6.36 8.27 4.60
N GLU A 154 6.46 9.05 5.67
CA GLU A 154 7.27 8.70 6.84
C GLU A 154 6.83 7.37 7.47
N ARG A 155 5.52 7.22 7.75
CA ARG A 155 4.98 6.03 8.40
C ARG A 155 5.10 4.77 7.55
N GLU A 156 4.99 4.90 6.23
CA GLU A 156 5.15 3.76 5.33
C GLU A 156 6.62 3.38 5.18
N ILE A 157 7.55 4.34 5.19
CA ILE A 157 8.99 4.04 5.30
C ILE A 157 9.29 3.31 6.62
N ASP A 158 8.74 3.76 7.75
CA ASP A 158 8.87 3.06 9.05
C ASP A 158 8.38 1.60 8.93
N PHE A 159 7.20 1.41 8.36
CA PHE A 159 6.58 0.09 8.21
C PHE A 159 7.43 -0.85 7.34
N LEU A 160 7.88 -0.38 6.17
CA LEU A 160 8.68 -1.17 5.23
C LEU A 160 10.10 -1.42 5.77
N ALA A 161 10.72 -0.44 6.43
CA ALA A 161 12.01 -0.63 7.10
C ALA A 161 11.91 -1.71 8.19
N ALA A 162 10.85 -1.69 9.01
CA ALA A 162 10.60 -2.73 10.01
C ALA A 162 10.32 -4.09 9.37
N ARG A 163 9.58 -4.14 8.26
CA ARG A 163 9.27 -5.38 7.52
C ARG A 163 10.52 -6.11 7.05
N PHE A 164 11.54 -5.39 6.60
CA PHE A 164 12.79 -5.98 6.11
C PHE A 164 13.88 -6.09 7.19
N ALA A 165 13.64 -5.65 8.43
CA ALA A 165 14.59 -5.77 9.51
C ALA A 165 14.94 -7.25 9.80
N GLY A 166 16.23 -7.56 9.87
CA GLY A 166 16.75 -8.92 10.05
C GLY A 166 16.53 -9.86 8.86
N HIS A 167 16.04 -9.37 7.72
CA HIS A 167 15.77 -10.23 6.57
C HIS A 167 17.07 -10.89 6.07
N ARG A 168 17.08 -12.22 6.01
CA ARG A 168 18.27 -13.06 5.69
C ARG A 168 18.99 -12.75 4.38
N ASN A 169 18.31 -12.07 3.45
CA ASN A 169 18.84 -11.70 2.14
C ASN A 169 19.14 -10.20 2.00
N VAL A 170 18.93 -9.39 3.04
CA VAL A 170 19.15 -7.94 3.00
C VAL A 170 20.30 -7.60 3.96
N PRO A 171 21.40 -6.98 3.49
CA PRO A 171 22.49 -6.55 4.35
C PRO A 171 22.03 -5.45 5.30
N ALA A 172 22.80 -5.20 6.37
CA ALA A 172 22.49 -4.09 7.27
C ALA A 172 22.47 -2.78 6.48
N THR A 173 21.31 -2.12 6.45
CA THR A 173 21.08 -0.97 5.59
C THR A 173 20.58 0.21 6.42
N THR A 174 21.26 1.36 6.31
CA THR A 174 20.80 2.63 6.89
C THR A 174 20.20 3.48 5.78
N LEU A 175 18.97 3.93 5.97
CA LEU A 175 18.28 4.85 5.07
C LEU A 175 18.36 6.24 5.65
N THR A 176 18.69 7.24 4.85
CA THR A 176 18.79 8.64 5.32
C THR A 176 18.12 9.58 4.33
N THR A 177 17.18 10.38 4.81
CA THR A 177 16.64 11.48 4.00
C THR A 177 17.61 12.66 3.96
N VAL A 178 17.46 13.51 2.95
CA VAL A 178 18.28 14.74 2.81
C VAL A 178 18.18 15.71 4.01
N ASP A 179 17.09 15.65 4.77
CA ASP A 179 16.88 16.43 6.00
C ASP A 179 17.39 15.71 7.28
N GLY A 180 18.02 14.54 7.12
CA GLY A 180 18.75 13.84 8.18
C GLY A 180 17.92 12.83 8.99
N ARG A 181 16.67 12.54 8.61
CA ARG A 181 15.92 11.44 9.23
C ARG A 181 16.49 10.10 8.80
N THR A 182 16.59 9.18 9.75
CA THR A 182 17.25 7.88 9.53
C THR A 182 16.39 6.70 9.93
N TRP A 183 16.48 5.63 9.15
CA TRP A 183 15.93 4.31 9.45
C TRP A 183 17.00 3.24 9.31
N THR A 184 16.79 2.10 9.95
CA THR A 184 17.62 0.92 9.74
C THR A 184 16.75 -0.27 9.32
N THR A 185 17.29 -1.10 8.45
CA THR A 185 16.62 -2.30 7.95
C THR A 185 17.65 -3.36 7.52
N GLY A 186 17.17 -4.55 7.15
CA GLY A 186 18.03 -5.68 6.81
C GLY A 186 18.88 -6.14 7.99
N GLY A 187 20.09 -6.62 7.69
CA GLY A 187 21.06 -7.10 8.68
C GLY A 187 21.03 -8.62 8.89
N GLY A 188 20.25 -9.34 8.07
CA GLY A 188 20.25 -10.81 8.10
C GLY A 188 21.20 -11.44 7.07
N ALA A 189 21.66 -10.69 6.07
CA ALA A 189 22.63 -11.16 5.08
C ALA A 189 24.07 -10.82 5.48
N ASP A 190 25.01 -11.66 5.04
CA ASP A 190 26.44 -11.39 5.15
C ASP A 190 26.84 -10.15 4.34
N GLY A 191 27.77 -9.36 4.87
CA GLY A 191 28.28 -8.16 4.21
C GLY A 191 28.51 -7.00 5.16
N GLY A 192 29.17 -5.95 4.66
CA GLY A 192 29.31 -4.69 5.37
C GLY A 192 28.03 -3.85 5.35
N PRO A 193 27.89 -2.86 6.25
CA PRO A 193 26.74 -1.98 6.25
C PRO A 193 26.67 -1.13 4.98
N VAL A 194 25.47 -0.98 4.43
CA VAL A 194 25.17 -0.12 3.28
C VAL A 194 24.40 1.11 3.76
N ALA A 195 24.76 2.28 3.26
CA ALA A 195 24.01 3.51 3.49
C ALA A 195 23.34 3.96 2.19
N VAL A 196 22.05 4.26 2.26
CA VAL A 196 21.20 4.66 1.14
C VAL A 196 20.58 6.02 1.49
N GLU A 197 20.81 7.01 0.63
CA GLU A 197 20.42 8.40 0.85
C GLU A 197 19.58 8.93 -0.31
N GLY A 198 18.52 9.69 -0.01
CA GLY A 198 17.65 10.27 -1.02
C GLY A 198 16.47 11.07 -0.44
N THR A 199 15.58 11.54 -1.31
CA THR A 199 14.31 12.14 -0.88
C THR A 199 13.37 11.08 -0.29
N PRO A 200 12.38 11.46 0.54
CA PRO A 200 11.38 10.52 1.06
C PRO A 200 10.68 9.71 -0.05
N ALA A 201 10.32 10.36 -1.17
CA ALA A 201 9.68 9.69 -2.30
C ALA A 201 10.59 8.67 -2.99
N GLN A 202 11.89 8.95 -3.10
CA GLN A 202 12.87 7.99 -3.66
C GLN A 202 13.07 6.79 -2.74
N LEU A 203 13.21 7.01 -1.43
CA LEU A 203 13.37 5.94 -0.44
C LEU A 203 12.13 5.06 -0.35
N LEU A 204 10.95 5.68 -0.24
CA LEU A 204 9.68 4.95 -0.24
C LEU A 204 9.50 4.19 -1.56
N GLY A 205 9.78 4.83 -2.70
CA GLY A 205 9.66 4.19 -4.01
C GLY A 205 10.51 2.93 -4.13
N TRP A 206 11.76 2.96 -3.65
CA TRP A 206 12.62 1.78 -3.63
C TRP A 206 12.13 0.71 -2.65
N LEU A 207 11.81 1.09 -1.39
CA LEU A 207 11.28 0.17 -0.38
C LEU A 207 9.99 -0.52 -0.84
N ALA A 208 9.13 0.21 -1.55
CA ALA A 208 7.85 -0.26 -2.04
C ALA A 208 7.93 -0.98 -3.40
N GLY A 209 9.14 -1.16 -3.97
CA GLY A 209 9.35 -1.81 -5.26
C GLY A 209 8.82 -1.02 -6.47
N ARG A 210 8.58 0.29 -6.32
CA ARG A 210 8.01 1.19 -7.34
C ARG A 210 9.06 2.07 -8.02
N ARG A 211 10.32 2.04 -7.54
CA ARG A 211 11.50 2.62 -8.18
C ARG A 211 12.66 1.65 -8.10
N ASP A 212 13.50 1.67 -9.12
CA ASP A 212 14.74 0.86 -9.18
C ASP A 212 15.87 1.39 -8.27
N GLY A 213 15.65 2.57 -7.66
CA GLY A 213 16.63 3.23 -6.80
C GLY A 213 17.75 3.96 -7.55
N SER A 214 17.64 4.15 -8.86
CA SER A 214 18.60 4.92 -9.67
C SER A 214 18.79 6.37 -9.19
N GLY A 215 17.81 6.93 -8.51
CA GLY A 215 17.88 8.26 -7.88
C GLY A 215 18.51 8.29 -6.48
N LEU A 216 18.92 7.15 -5.93
CA LEU A 216 19.48 7.06 -4.57
C LEU A 216 21.01 7.12 -4.59
N ALA A 217 21.58 7.81 -3.62
CA ALA A 217 23.02 7.76 -3.36
C ALA A 217 23.32 6.57 -2.44
N VAL A 218 24.26 5.71 -2.84
CA VAL A 218 24.61 4.48 -2.11
C VAL A 218 26.09 4.49 -1.72
N LYS A 219 26.38 4.15 -0.46
CA LYS A 219 27.74 4.03 0.10
C LYS A 219 27.89 2.67 0.79
N GLY A 220 29.10 2.12 0.79
CA GLY A 220 29.41 0.85 1.46
C GLY A 220 29.02 -0.41 0.68
N GLY A 221 28.63 -0.29 -0.60
CA GLY A 221 28.27 -1.41 -1.47
C GLY A 221 27.39 -1.00 -2.64
N GLY A 222 26.71 -1.98 -3.26
CA GLY A 222 25.63 -1.74 -4.21
C GLY A 222 24.29 -1.56 -3.51
N LEU A 223 23.29 -1.03 -4.23
CA LEU A 223 21.93 -0.92 -3.70
C LEU A 223 21.38 -2.31 -3.39
N PRO A 224 20.88 -2.58 -2.17
CA PRO A 224 20.31 -3.88 -1.84
C PRO A 224 19.10 -4.23 -2.70
N SER A 225 19.03 -5.48 -3.14
CA SER A 225 17.81 -6.03 -3.75
C SER A 225 16.84 -6.42 -2.65
N LEU A 226 15.67 -5.80 -2.63
CA LEU A 226 14.63 -6.08 -1.65
C LEU A 226 13.74 -7.22 -2.14
N PRO A 227 13.32 -8.14 -1.26
CA PRO A 227 12.29 -9.13 -1.59
C PRO A 227 10.98 -8.46 -2.03
N PRO A 228 10.19 -9.13 -2.89
CA PRO A 228 8.82 -8.68 -3.18
C PRO A 228 7.97 -8.52 -1.92
N LEU A 229 7.04 -7.56 -1.94
CA LEU A 229 6.09 -7.28 -0.85
C LEU A 229 4.94 -8.29 -0.77
#